data_AF-A0A3M1GSZ3-F1
#
_entry.id   AF-A0A3M1GSZ3-F1
#
_cell.length_a   1.000
_cell.length_b   1.000
_cell.length_c   1.000
_cell.angle_alpha   90.00
_cell.angle_beta   90.00
_cell.angle_gamma   90.00
#
_symmetry.space_group_name_H-M   'P 1'
#
loop_
_entity.id
_entity.type
_entity.pdbx_description
1 polymer ?
#
loop_
_entity_poly.entity_id
_entity_poly.type
_entity_poly.pdbx_seq_one_letter_code
_entity_poly.pdbx_strand_id
1 'polypeptide(L)'
;MSESASAPHAAALVAWLRERSHEIAALTETLARIESPSTDPSAQRAVHAQLARRLEPLGYRARRQRLGDGEHLLLRPRRRGRGGGFSLLVGHSDTVWPHGTLARMPVRTAGVWLHGPGVFDMKAGLAL
;
A
#
# COMPACT_ATOMS: atom_id res chain seq x y z
N MET A 1 -28.61 26.65 1.16
CA MET A 1 -27.58 26.02 0.31
C MET A 1 -26.25 26.21 1.02
N SER A 2 -25.79 25.19 1.73
CA SER A 2 -24.57 25.23 2.54
C SER A 2 -23.39 24.90 1.64
N GLU A 3 -22.56 25.89 1.37
CA GLU A 3 -21.31 25.72 0.62
C GLU A 3 -20.35 24.93 1.52
N SER A 4 -19.93 23.76 1.05
CA SER A 4 -19.24 22.75 1.85
C SER A 4 -17.85 23.23 2.29
N ALA A 5 -17.64 23.35 3.60
CA ALA A 5 -16.33 23.57 4.23
C ALA A 5 -15.27 22.48 3.93
N SER A 6 -15.61 21.44 3.16
CA SER A 6 -14.69 20.35 2.78
C SER A 6 -13.80 20.67 1.58
N ALA A 7 -14.22 21.56 0.66
CA ALA A 7 -13.52 21.79 -0.60
C ALA A 7 -12.09 22.35 -0.46
N PRO A 8 -11.81 23.31 0.46
CA PRO A 8 -10.46 23.84 0.65
C PRO A 8 -9.47 22.78 1.19
N HIS A 9 -9.96 21.89 2.07
CA HIS A 9 -9.17 20.82 2.65
C HIS A 9 -8.82 19.74 1.62
N ALA A 10 -9.77 19.38 0.76
CA ALA A 10 -9.54 18.40 -0.30
C ALA A 10 -8.48 18.87 -1.31
N ALA A 11 -8.55 20.13 -1.75
CA ALA A 11 -7.57 20.71 -2.66
C ALA A 11 -6.16 20.76 -2.05
N ALA A 12 -6.06 21.16 -0.77
CA ALA A 12 -4.79 21.17 -0.05
C ALA A 12 -4.19 19.75 0.10
N LEU A 13 -5.01 18.75 0.40
CA LEU A 13 -4.57 17.35 0.48
C LEU A 13 -4.07 16.83 -0.87
N VAL A 14 -4.78 17.14 -1.96
CA VAL A 14 -4.34 16.76 -3.31
C VAL A 14 -3.01 17.42 -3.68
N ALA A 15 -2.83 18.71 -3.38
CA ALA A 15 -1.56 19.41 -3.61
C ALA A 15 -0.43 18.75 -2.81
N TRP A 16 -0.66 18.48 -1.52
CA TRP A 16 0.30 17.82 -0.64
C TRP A 16 0.69 16.43 -1.13
N LEU A 17 -0.27 15.64 -1.64
CA LEU A 17 -0.01 14.32 -2.23
C LEU A 17 0.77 14.42 -3.55
N ARG A 18 0.49 15.43 -4.38
CA ARG A 18 1.23 15.65 -5.64
C ARG A 18 2.70 15.93 -5.40
N GLU A 19 3.03 16.75 -4.40
CA GLU A 19 4.42 17.01 -3.97
C GLU A 19 5.14 15.72 -3.54
N ARG A 20 4.40 14.73 -3.05
CA ARG A 20 4.90 13.44 -2.53
C ARG A 20 4.73 12.28 -3.50
N SER A 21 4.32 12.55 -4.74
CA SER A 21 4.16 11.54 -5.79
C SER A 21 5.41 10.69 -5.99
N HIS A 22 6.60 11.30 -5.85
CA HIS A 22 7.88 10.60 -5.91
C HIS A 22 8.08 9.59 -4.76
N GLU A 23 7.66 9.91 -3.53
CA GLU A 23 7.71 8.97 -2.41
C GLU A 23 6.75 7.80 -2.61
N ILE A 24 5.54 8.09 -3.12
CA ILE A 24 4.54 7.07 -3.43
C ILE A 24 5.07 6.14 -4.53
N ALA A 25 5.67 6.70 -5.59
CA ALA A 25 6.28 5.93 -6.67
C ALA A 25 7.46 5.07 -6.18
N ALA A 26 8.33 5.61 -5.32
CA ALA A 26 9.46 4.89 -4.75
C ALA A 26 9.02 3.73 -3.83
N LEU A 27 7.98 3.93 -3.03
CA LEU A 27 7.40 2.84 -2.25
C LEU A 27 6.75 1.81 -3.18
N THR A 28 5.99 2.22 -4.19
CA THR A 28 5.40 1.31 -5.18
C THR A 28 6.46 0.44 -5.86
N GLU A 29 7.56 1.04 -6.29
CA GLU A 29 8.71 0.34 -6.88
C GLU A 29 9.30 -0.68 -5.89
N THR A 30 9.51 -0.27 -4.64
CA THR A 30 10.02 -1.17 -3.57
C THR A 30 9.09 -2.36 -3.38
N LEU A 31 7.77 -2.14 -3.36
CA LEU A 31 6.79 -3.21 -3.19
C LEU A 31 6.66 -4.11 -4.42
N ALA A 32 6.78 -3.56 -5.63
CA ALA A 32 6.71 -4.31 -6.88
C ALA A 32 7.95 -5.18 -7.14
N ARG A 33 9.10 -4.83 -6.54
CA ARG A 33 10.31 -5.66 -6.54
C ARG A 33 10.23 -6.88 -5.61
N ILE A 34 9.15 -7.00 -4.83
CA ILE A 34 8.87 -8.15 -3.98
C ILE A 34 7.86 -9.04 -4.69
N GLU A 35 8.31 -10.17 -5.23
CA GLU A 35 7.42 -11.17 -5.80
C GLU A 35 6.58 -11.81 -4.70
N SER A 36 5.26 -11.75 -4.87
CA SER A 36 4.29 -12.20 -3.88
C SER A 36 3.12 -12.91 -4.57
N PRO A 37 3.35 -14.06 -5.22
CA PRO A 37 2.27 -14.78 -5.89
C PRO A 37 1.15 -15.16 -4.93
N SER A 38 -0.09 -15.13 -5.39
CA SER A 38 -1.26 -15.61 -4.62
C SER A 38 -1.13 -17.08 -4.19
N THR A 39 -0.39 -17.87 -4.96
CA THR A 39 -0.12 -19.30 -4.68
C THR A 39 0.93 -19.53 -3.58
N ASP A 40 1.61 -18.48 -3.12
CA ASP A 40 2.58 -18.54 -2.02
C ASP A 40 2.30 -17.44 -0.98
N PRO A 41 1.37 -17.69 -0.04
CA PRO A 41 1.08 -16.75 1.05
C PRO A 41 2.29 -16.34 1.87
N SER A 42 3.33 -17.17 1.89
CA SER A 42 4.54 -16.96 2.66
C SER A 42 5.40 -15.81 2.09
N ALA A 43 5.37 -15.63 0.77
CA ALA A 43 6.08 -14.57 0.06
C ALA A 43 5.51 -13.17 0.34
N GLN A 44 4.22 -13.08 0.69
CA GLN A 44 3.53 -11.81 1.01
C GLN A 44 4.08 -11.14 2.27
N ARG A 45 4.74 -11.90 3.16
CA ARG A 45 5.30 -11.38 4.42
C ARG A 45 6.33 -10.27 4.22
N ALA A 46 7.09 -10.31 3.13
CA ALA A 46 8.06 -9.27 2.82
C ALA A 46 7.36 -7.93 2.51
N VAL A 47 6.24 -7.96 1.78
CA VAL A 47 5.38 -6.79 1.52
C VAL A 47 4.79 -6.27 2.83
N HIS A 48 4.26 -7.16 3.67
CA HIS A 48 3.71 -6.79 4.98
C HIS A 48 4.77 -6.12 5.88
N ALA A 49 6.01 -6.58 5.84
CA ALA A 49 7.11 -5.98 6.59
C ALA A 49 7.46 -4.57 6.08
N GLN A 50 7.43 -4.33 4.77
CA GLN A 50 7.63 -2.98 4.22
C GLN A 50 6.55 -2.01 4.69
N LEU A 51 5.27 -2.42 4.60
CA LEU A 51 4.14 -1.60 5.03
C LEU A 51 4.18 -1.30 6.54
N ALA A 52 4.49 -2.32 7.36
CA ALA A 52 4.67 -2.13 8.80
C ALA A 52 5.79 -1.12 9.10
N ARG A 53 6.96 -1.27 8.47
CA ARG A 53 8.09 -0.33 8.64
C ARG A 53 7.71 1.11 8.28
N ARG A 54 6.87 1.32 7.27
CA ARG A 54 6.44 2.67 6.87
C ARG A 54 5.42 3.26 7.84
N LEU A 55 4.47 2.48 8.33
CA LEU A 55 3.31 2.98 9.09
C LEU A 55 3.49 2.97 10.60
N GLU A 56 4.35 2.11 11.15
CA GLU A 56 4.60 2.09 12.61
C GLU A 56 5.17 3.40 13.16
N PRO A 57 6.13 4.08 12.49
CA PRO A 57 6.59 5.41 12.89
C PRO A 57 5.48 6.47 12.87
N LEU A 58 4.46 6.29 12.03
CA LEU A 58 3.28 7.18 11.96
C LEU A 58 2.24 6.88 13.05
N GLY A 59 2.60 6.07 14.04
CA GLY A 59 1.73 5.77 15.17
C GLY A 59 0.74 4.62 14.92
N TYR A 60 0.95 3.80 13.89
CA TYR A 60 0.22 2.54 13.73
C TYR A 60 0.90 1.39 14.48
N ARG A 61 0.13 0.34 14.74
CA ARG A 61 0.60 -0.95 15.22
C ARG A 61 0.25 -1.99 14.15
N ALA A 62 1.27 -2.63 13.61
CA ALA A 62 1.10 -3.78 12.74
C ALA A 62 0.82 -5.05 13.57
N ARG A 63 -0.12 -5.86 13.12
CA ARG A 63 -0.34 -7.22 13.62
C ARG A 63 -0.60 -8.12 12.43
N ARG A 64 0.19 -9.18 12.29
CA ARG A 64 -0.11 -10.26 11.36
C ARG A 64 -1.16 -11.16 11.99
N GLN A 65 -2.20 -11.48 11.23
CA GLN A 65 -3.30 -12.32 11.68
C GLN A 65 -3.54 -13.40 10.64
N ARG A 66 -3.38 -14.65 11.07
CA ARG A 66 -3.69 -15.81 10.23
C ARG A 66 -5.19 -16.02 10.19
N LEU A 67 -5.75 -16.17 8.99
CA LEU A 67 -7.16 -16.42 8.72
C LEU A 67 -7.24 -17.45 7.59
N GLY A 68 -7.71 -18.66 7.91
CA GLY A 68 -7.64 -19.79 6.98
C GLY A 68 -6.20 -20.09 6.55
N ASP A 69 -5.98 -20.21 5.25
CA ASP A 69 -4.69 -20.54 4.65
C ASP A 69 -3.81 -19.31 4.38
N GLY A 70 -4.34 -18.10 4.62
CA GLY A 70 -3.65 -16.83 4.39
C GLY A 70 -3.23 -16.11 5.68
N GLU A 71 -2.38 -15.11 5.52
CA GLU A 71 -1.98 -14.19 6.59
C GLU A 71 -2.30 -12.75 6.18
N HIS A 72 -3.01 -12.02 7.03
CA HIS A 72 -3.40 -10.65 6.79
C HIS A 72 -2.54 -9.71 7.64
N LEU A 73 -2.17 -8.55 7.08
CA LEU A 73 -1.60 -7.45 7.85
C LEU A 73 -2.73 -6.54 8.35
N LEU A 74 -2.96 -6.51 9.66
CA LEU A 74 -3.84 -5.55 10.30
C LEU A 74 -3.03 -4.37 10.84
N LEU A 75 -3.31 -3.17 10.35
CA LEU A 75 -2.73 -1.92 10.83
C LEU A 75 -3.80 -1.11 11.56
N ARG A 76 -3.53 -0.78 12.82
CA ARG A 76 -4.43 0.05 13.63
C ARG A 76 -3.68 1.21 14.27
N PRO A 77 -4.28 2.40 14.40
CA PRO A 77 -3.70 3.47 15.19
C PRO A 77 -3.42 2.99 16.63
N ARG A 78 -2.27 3.35 17.19
CA ARG A 78 -1.89 3.05 18.58
C ARG A 78 -2.82 3.74 19.57
N ARG A 79 -3.34 4.91 19.20
CA ARG A 79 -4.32 5.68 19.95
C ARG A 79 -5.58 5.80 19.09
N ARG A 80 -6.72 5.41 19.65
CA ARG A 80 -8.04 5.57 19.01
C ARG A 80 -8.94 6.33 19.97
N GLY A 81 -9.51 7.43 19.48
CA GLY A 81 -10.57 8.15 20.21
C GLY A 81 -11.81 7.26 20.36
N ARG A 82 -12.42 7.25 21.55
CA ARG A 82 -13.69 6.55 21.78
C ARG A 82 -14.85 7.42 21.28
N GLY A 83 -15.91 6.80 20.77
CA GLY A 83 -17.16 7.49 20.41
C GLY A 83 -17.25 8.08 18.99
N GLY A 84 -16.22 7.93 18.16
CA GLY A 84 -16.25 8.36 16.75
C GLY A 84 -16.43 7.21 15.76
N GLY A 85 -16.91 7.53 14.55
CA GLY A 85 -16.87 6.62 13.40
C GLY A 85 -15.44 6.23 13.01
N PHE A 86 -15.29 5.17 12.21
CA PHE A 86 -13.99 4.76 11.70
C PHE A 86 -14.08 4.44 10.21
N SER A 87 -13.00 4.72 9.48
CA SER A 87 -12.81 4.28 8.11
C SER A 87 -11.94 3.03 8.09
N LEU A 88 -12.25 2.10 7.20
CA LEU A 88 -11.44 0.92 6.93
C LEU A 88 -10.85 1.04 5.52
N LEU A 89 -9.53 0.94 5.43
CA LEU A 89 -8.83 0.78 4.16
C LEU A 89 -8.50 -0.69 3.97
N VAL A 90 -8.79 -1.22 2.78
CA VAL A 90 -8.57 -2.63 2.42
C VAL A 90 -7.85 -2.68 1.08
N GLY A 91 -6.88 -3.57 0.98
CA GLY A 91 -6.17 -3.89 -0.25
C GLY A 91 -5.53 -5.26 -0.12
N HIS A 92 -4.92 -5.75 -1.19
CA HIS A 92 -4.24 -7.05 -1.21
C HIS A 92 -2.78 -6.87 -1.63
N SER A 93 -1.90 -7.66 -1.01
CA SER A 93 -0.45 -7.56 -1.20
C SER A 93 0.06 -8.60 -2.20
N ASP A 94 -0.71 -9.64 -2.46
CA ASP A 94 -0.40 -10.69 -3.41
C ASP A 94 -0.63 -10.25 -4.86
N THR A 95 -0.12 -11.04 -5.80
CA THR A 95 -0.26 -10.78 -7.22
C THR A 95 -0.51 -12.09 -7.97
N VAL A 96 -1.13 -12.00 -9.14
CA VAL A 96 -1.29 -13.13 -10.05
C VAL A 96 0.02 -13.61 -10.70
N TRP A 97 1.12 -12.89 -10.48
CA TRP A 97 2.40 -13.16 -11.11
C TRP A 97 3.20 -14.22 -10.33
N PRO A 98 3.66 -15.30 -10.98
CA PRO A 98 4.47 -16.33 -10.32
C PRO A 98 5.87 -15.80 -9.98
N HIS A 99 6.58 -16.55 -9.14
CA HIS A 99 8.01 -16.33 -8.90
C HIS A 99 8.82 -16.32 -10.20
N GLY A 100 9.89 -15.53 -10.25
CA GLY A 100 10.74 -15.32 -11.41
C GLY A 100 10.16 -14.40 -12.50
N THR A 101 9.03 -13.75 -12.24
CA THR A 101 8.42 -12.78 -13.17
C THR A 101 9.31 -11.55 -13.39
N LEU A 102 10.01 -11.08 -12.36
CA LEU A 102 10.90 -9.92 -12.46
C LEU A 102 12.01 -10.09 -13.50
N ALA A 103 12.43 -11.32 -13.81
CA ALA A 103 13.44 -11.59 -14.82
C ALA A 103 12.99 -11.22 -16.24
N ARG A 104 11.69 -11.36 -16.53
CA ARG A 104 11.09 -11.07 -17.86
C ARG A 104 10.27 -9.78 -17.89
N MET A 105 9.76 -9.35 -16.75
CA MET A 105 9.01 -8.10 -16.57
C MET A 105 9.62 -7.32 -15.39
N PRO A 106 10.79 -6.68 -15.60
CA PRO A 106 11.46 -5.96 -14.53
C PRO A 106 10.69 -4.71 -14.11
N VAL A 107 10.86 -4.31 -12.83
CA VAL A 107 10.38 -3.01 -12.37
C VAL A 107 11.25 -1.91 -12.97
N ARG A 108 10.64 -1.03 -13.77
CA ARG A 108 11.34 0.06 -14.46
C ARG A 108 10.46 1.29 -14.62
N THR A 109 11.09 2.45 -14.57
CA THR A 109 10.45 3.73 -14.90
C THR A 109 10.75 4.07 -16.37
N ALA A 110 9.72 4.46 -17.12
CA ALA A 110 9.86 4.97 -18.48
C ALA A 110 9.01 6.23 -18.66
N GLY A 111 9.68 7.38 -18.68
CA GLY A 111 9.01 8.66 -18.62
C GLY A 111 8.18 8.78 -17.34
N VAL A 112 6.87 8.96 -17.49
CA VAL A 112 5.92 9.10 -16.38
C VAL A 112 5.33 7.76 -15.90
N TRP A 113 5.73 6.65 -16.50
CA TRP A 113 5.17 5.34 -16.22
C TRP A 113 6.11 4.49 -15.36
N LEU A 114 5.57 3.90 -14.29
CA LEU A 114 6.21 2.82 -13.56
C LEU A 114 5.64 1.49 -14.08
N HIS A 115 6.50 0.62 -14.58
CA HIS A 115 6.16 -0.72 -15.06
C HIS A 115 6.65 -1.79 -14.08
N GLY A 116 5.95 -2.93 -14.03
CA GLY A 116 6.37 -4.10 -13.24
C GLY A 116 5.17 -4.96 -12.77
N PRO A 117 5.44 -6.18 -12.28
CA PRO A 117 4.39 -7.07 -11.78
C PRO A 117 3.68 -6.44 -10.58
N GLY A 118 2.36 -6.38 -10.66
CA GLY A 118 1.50 -5.88 -9.60
C GLY A 118 1.62 -4.39 -9.30
N VAL A 119 2.40 -3.60 -10.07
CA VAL A 119 2.53 -2.15 -9.88
C VAL A 119 1.14 -1.51 -9.82
N PHE A 120 0.29 -1.79 -10.81
CA PHE A 120 -1.07 -1.28 -10.82
C PHE A 120 -2.00 -2.04 -9.87
N ASP A 121 -1.94 -3.38 -9.89
CA ASP A 121 -2.82 -4.27 -9.11
C ASP A 121 -2.01 -5.14 -8.12
N MET A 122 -1.89 -4.76 -6.84
CA MET A 122 -2.36 -3.51 -6.22
C MET A 122 -1.26 -2.79 -5.44
N LYS A 123 0.01 -2.90 -5.85
CA LYS A 123 1.13 -2.32 -5.10
C LYS A 123 1.05 -0.79 -5.01
N ALA A 124 0.62 -0.10 -6.08
CA ALA A 124 0.43 1.34 -6.06
C ALA A 124 -0.70 1.76 -5.10
N GLY A 125 -1.79 1.00 -5.07
CA GLY A 125 -2.91 1.25 -4.15
C GLY A 125 -2.52 1.08 -2.68
N LEU A 126 -1.59 0.19 -2.37
CA LEU A 126 -1.04 0.02 -1.02
C LEU A 126 -0.03 1.11 -0.63
N ALA A 127 0.62 1.75 -1.61
CA ALA A 127 1.64 2.76 -1.39
C ALA A 127 1.06 4.17 -1.22
N LEU A 128 -0.14 4.42 -1.74
CA LEU A 128 -0.90 5.66 -1.60
C LEU A 128 -1.47 5.84 -0.19
#